data_AF-F4RQF5-F1
#
_entry.id   AF-F4RQF5-F1
#
_cell.length_a   1.000
_cell.length_b   1.000
_cell.length_c   1.000
_cell.angle_alpha   90.00
_cell.angle_beta   90.00
_cell.angle_gamma   90.00
#
_symmetry.space_group_name_H-M   'P 1'
#
loop_
_entity.id
_entity.type
_entity.pdbx_description
1 polymer ?
#
loop_
_entity_poly.entity_id
_entity_poly.type
_entity_poly.pdbx_seq_one_letter_code
_entity_poly.pdbx_strand_id
1 'polypeptide(L)'
;MRVCDCSNCEPDEAEALWLAQPAMTNVNFDCALEMDEVALEELLASLPDPPHFPLGDSRPIPYLCGPDDPILDCPALQNLVSRWIRVFNDFWHSTFPEPCHLGPDDYFGQDLAWDLAKNVDILQDPEDLGVVLASEAISGQFAVLFDEFLEWKNLESSTDIIALAANRRDTPSRGPPKLVQSEARVLQKLRDAQAKAFERAAVLEKKEREKQEAARQRAALKEALSIERAQQRAAAKAQRENDTAAKKELARLEREAVAAAKREHAQLEREANSAAKRGQARLTKEAAATAQNEVAQTSPRSPVVPLPAPRDTTPKRPRDHCYENTPSNKRATQVFPWCDFIKAVKLFAISL
;
A
#
# COMPACT_ATOMS: atom_id res chain seq x y z
N MET A 1 -23.84 22.55 -36.94
CA MET A 1 -24.69 22.20 -35.79
C MET A 1 -24.30 23.12 -34.66
N ARG A 2 -25.22 23.59 -33.81
CA ARG A 2 -24.79 24.24 -32.56
C ARG A 2 -24.25 23.15 -31.63
N VAL A 3 -23.14 23.43 -30.95
CA VAL A 3 -22.70 22.61 -29.81
C VAL A 3 -23.71 22.86 -28.68
N CYS A 4 -23.91 21.86 -27.82
CA CYS A 4 -24.86 21.94 -26.73
C CYS A 4 -24.12 22.34 -25.46
N ASP A 5 -24.59 23.41 -24.84
CA ASP A 5 -24.03 24.20 -23.73
C ASP A 5 -24.71 23.90 -22.38
N CYS A 6 -25.25 22.68 -22.24
CA CYS A 6 -25.93 22.27 -21.02
C CYS A 6 -24.99 21.55 -20.05
N SER A 7 -25.33 21.52 -18.77
CA SER A 7 -24.54 20.87 -17.70
C SER A 7 -24.30 19.36 -17.87
N ASN A 8 -24.96 18.69 -18.82
CA ASN A 8 -24.70 17.30 -19.19
C ASN A 8 -23.71 17.16 -20.38
N CYS A 9 -23.44 18.25 -21.10
CA CYS A 9 -22.43 18.33 -22.15
C CYS A 9 -21.13 18.96 -21.63
N GLU A 10 -21.25 19.99 -20.78
CA GLU A 10 -20.13 20.71 -20.14
C GLU A 10 -20.29 20.64 -18.60
N PRO A 11 -20.06 19.47 -17.99
CA PRO A 11 -20.26 19.26 -16.55
C PRO A 11 -19.22 19.97 -15.68
N ASP A 12 -17.99 20.12 -16.18
CA ASP A 12 -16.89 20.75 -15.44
C ASP A 12 -17.10 22.26 -15.31
N GLU A 13 -17.56 22.93 -16.38
CA GLU A 13 -17.98 24.35 -16.35
C GLU A 13 -19.20 24.56 -15.44
N ALA A 14 -20.18 23.65 -15.45
CA ALA A 14 -21.32 23.70 -14.54
C ALA A 14 -20.91 23.52 -13.06
N GLU A 15 -19.91 22.69 -12.74
CA GLU A 15 -19.34 22.60 -11.39
C GLU A 15 -18.58 23.89 -11.03
N ALA A 16 -17.77 24.43 -11.95
CA ALA A 16 -17.05 25.68 -11.73
C ALA A 16 -17.99 26.86 -11.46
N LEU A 17 -19.10 26.97 -12.21
CA LEU A 17 -20.12 28.01 -12.02
C LEU A 17 -20.83 27.87 -10.67
N TRP A 18 -21.12 26.64 -10.25
CA TRP A 18 -21.68 26.35 -8.93
C TRP A 18 -20.70 26.74 -7.79
N LEU A 19 -19.41 26.44 -7.95
CA LEU A 19 -18.37 26.80 -6.99
C LEU A 19 -18.12 28.33 -6.96
N ALA A 20 -18.29 29.02 -8.09
CA ALA A 20 -18.11 30.46 -8.23
C ALA A 20 -19.28 31.31 -7.68
N GLN A 21 -20.42 30.71 -7.30
CA GLN A 21 -21.58 31.45 -6.76
C GLN A 21 -21.24 32.50 -5.68
N PRO A 22 -20.33 32.27 -4.70
CA PRO A 22 -19.97 33.28 -3.70
C PRO A 22 -19.25 34.52 -4.27
N ALA A 23 -18.71 34.42 -5.49
CA ALA A 23 -18.08 35.51 -6.25
C ALA A 23 -19.03 36.17 -7.27
N MET A 24 -20.23 35.61 -7.45
CA MET A 24 -21.28 36.21 -8.26
C MET A 24 -22.00 37.30 -7.47
N THR A 25 -22.24 38.41 -8.15
CA THR A 25 -22.96 39.59 -7.68
C THR A 25 -23.96 39.99 -8.76
N ASN A 26 -24.95 40.82 -8.41
CA ASN A 26 -25.92 41.34 -9.37
C ASN A 26 -25.29 42.16 -10.53
N VAL A 27 -23.99 42.48 -10.47
CA VAL A 27 -23.27 43.27 -11.49
C VAL A 27 -22.48 42.39 -12.47
N ASN A 28 -21.94 41.25 -12.02
CA ASN A 28 -21.16 40.33 -12.86
C ASN A 28 -21.89 39.01 -13.17
N PHE A 29 -23.14 38.83 -12.72
CA PHE A 29 -23.91 37.59 -12.91
C PHE A 29 -23.97 37.15 -14.38
N ASP A 30 -24.41 38.03 -15.28
CA ASP A 30 -24.52 37.71 -16.71
C ASP A 30 -23.16 37.38 -17.33
N CYS A 31 -22.10 38.14 -16.99
CA CYS A 31 -20.75 37.86 -17.46
C CYS A 31 -20.21 36.53 -16.94
N ALA A 32 -20.53 36.14 -15.71
CA ALA A 32 -20.12 34.87 -15.12
C ALA A 32 -20.86 33.66 -15.74
N LEU A 33 -22.07 33.85 -16.28
CA LEU A 33 -22.75 32.83 -17.08
C LEU A 33 -22.12 32.61 -18.48
N GLU A 34 -21.30 33.55 -18.94
CA GLU A 34 -20.56 33.46 -20.22
C GLU A 34 -19.08 33.06 -20.04
N MET A 35 -18.64 32.77 -18.81
CA MET A 35 -17.27 32.36 -18.50
C MET A 35 -17.04 30.86 -18.68
N ASP A 36 -15.84 30.49 -19.14
CA ASP A 36 -15.36 29.11 -19.13
C ASP A 36 -14.89 28.66 -17.72
N GLU A 37 -14.58 27.38 -17.57
CA GLU A 37 -14.08 26.77 -16.32
C GLU A 37 -12.93 27.59 -15.70
N VAL A 38 -11.97 28.04 -16.52
CA VAL A 38 -10.75 28.72 -16.06
C VAL A 38 -11.07 30.12 -15.55
N ALA A 39 -11.89 30.89 -16.28
CA ALA A 39 -12.32 32.21 -15.84
C ALA A 39 -13.19 32.17 -14.57
N LEU A 40 -13.97 31.10 -14.38
CA LEU A 40 -14.73 30.86 -13.15
C LEU A 40 -13.83 30.51 -11.95
N GLU A 41 -12.79 29.71 -12.16
CA GLU A 41 -11.77 29.45 -11.11
C GLU A 41 -10.97 30.71 -10.76
N GLU A 42 -10.61 31.55 -11.74
CA GLU A 42 -9.96 32.84 -11.50
C GLU A 42 -10.89 33.83 -10.76
N LEU A 43 -12.18 33.87 -11.12
CA LEU A 43 -13.19 34.68 -10.42
C LEU A 43 -13.32 34.24 -8.95
N LEU A 44 -13.37 32.93 -8.69
CA LEU A 44 -13.41 32.38 -7.33
C LEU A 44 -12.13 32.72 -6.54
N ALA A 45 -10.96 32.63 -7.17
CA ALA A 45 -9.67 32.99 -6.57
C ALA A 45 -9.50 34.50 -6.33
N SER A 46 -10.29 35.35 -7.01
CA SER A 46 -10.27 36.81 -6.83
C SER A 46 -11.03 37.31 -5.59
N LEU A 47 -11.82 36.43 -4.94
CA LEU A 47 -12.52 36.78 -3.71
C LEU A 47 -11.53 37.22 -2.62
N PRO A 48 -11.84 38.27 -1.84
CA PRO A 48 -11.12 38.52 -0.61
C PRO A 48 -11.28 37.32 0.33
N ASP A 49 -10.27 37.05 1.16
CA ASP A 49 -10.37 36.07 2.25
C ASP A 49 -11.70 36.29 2.98
N PRO A 50 -12.53 35.24 3.16
CA PRO A 50 -13.86 35.39 3.72
C PRO A 50 -13.73 36.08 5.09
N PRO A 51 -14.52 37.15 5.35
CA PRO A 51 -14.37 37.93 6.57
C PRO A 51 -14.43 36.99 7.76
N HIS A 52 -13.49 37.13 8.69
CA HIS A 52 -13.42 36.26 9.87
C HIS A 52 -14.82 36.12 10.46
N PHE A 53 -15.37 34.90 10.38
CA PHE A 53 -16.74 34.62 10.77
C PHE A 53 -16.98 35.27 12.14
N PRO A 54 -18.01 36.14 12.29
CA PRO A 54 -18.29 36.75 13.57
C PRO A 54 -18.39 35.62 14.59
N LEU A 55 -17.66 35.77 15.71
CA LEU A 55 -17.43 34.72 16.71
C LEU A 55 -18.73 33.95 16.92
N GLY A 56 -18.70 32.67 16.51
CA GLY A 56 -19.87 31.97 15.97
C GLY A 56 -21.14 32.25 16.77
N ASP A 57 -22.17 32.73 16.05
CA ASP A 57 -23.48 33.09 16.59
C ASP A 57 -23.90 32.13 17.70
N SER A 58 -23.81 32.61 18.94
CA SER A 58 -23.96 31.76 20.13
C SER A 58 -25.42 31.47 20.46
N ARG A 59 -26.35 31.83 19.56
CA ARG A 59 -27.76 31.44 19.68
C ARG A 59 -27.86 29.90 19.75
N PRO A 60 -28.63 29.37 20.71
CA PRO A 60 -28.77 27.94 20.88
C PRO A 60 -29.42 27.34 19.63
N ILE A 61 -28.86 26.22 19.14
CA ILE A 61 -29.44 25.49 18.02
C ILE A 61 -30.73 24.81 18.51
N PRO A 62 -31.90 25.06 17.87
CA PRO A 62 -33.14 24.41 18.26
C PRO A 62 -33.11 22.92 17.92
N TYR A 63 -33.76 22.11 18.76
CA TYR A 63 -33.97 20.69 18.46
C TYR A 63 -35.35 20.46 17.86
N LEU A 64 -35.40 19.83 16.68
CA LEU A 64 -36.65 19.36 16.09
C LEU A 64 -37.19 18.14 16.84
N CYS A 65 -38.50 18.05 17.01
CA CYS A 65 -39.21 16.92 17.60
C CYS A 65 -39.40 15.80 16.56
N GLY A 66 -38.91 14.60 16.86
CA GLY A 66 -39.16 13.43 16.03
C GLY A 66 -40.47 12.73 16.42
N PRO A 67 -41.03 11.86 15.55
CA PRO A 67 -42.22 11.07 15.87
C PRO A 67 -41.98 10.05 17.00
N ASP A 68 -40.73 9.68 17.25
CA ASP A 68 -40.31 8.76 18.32
C ASP A 68 -39.75 9.50 19.56
N ASP A 69 -40.00 10.81 19.71
CA ASP A 69 -39.42 11.60 20.80
C ASP A 69 -40.16 11.40 22.14
N PRO A 70 -39.47 11.05 23.24
CA PRO A 70 -40.11 10.82 24.54
C PRO A 70 -40.77 12.07 25.16
N ILE A 71 -40.64 13.27 24.57
CA ILE A 71 -41.46 14.42 24.99
C ILE A 71 -42.94 14.30 24.62
N LEU A 72 -43.28 13.52 23.59
CA LEU A 72 -44.65 13.34 23.13
C LEU A 72 -45.54 12.70 24.20
N ASP A 73 -44.95 11.86 25.06
CA ASP A 73 -45.60 11.22 26.21
C ASP A 73 -45.73 12.15 27.44
N CYS A 74 -45.23 13.40 27.39
CA CYS A 74 -45.26 14.32 28.53
C CYS A 74 -46.58 15.13 28.59
N PRO A 75 -47.48 14.87 29.56
CA PRO A 75 -48.83 15.47 29.54
C PRO A 75 -48.83 17.00 29.71
N ALA A 76 -47.82 17.54 30.40
CA ALA A 76 -47.70 18.97 30.62
C ALA A 76 -47.14 19.73 29.40
N LEU A 77 -46.31 19.10 28.57
CA LEU A 77 -45.94 19.64 27.25
C LEU A 77 -47.09 19.47 26.25
N GLN A 78 -47.79 18.34 26.27
CA GLN A 78 -49.02 18.16 25.48
C GLN A 78 -50.07 19.24 25.80
N ASN A 79 -50.18 19.66 27.07
CA ASN A 79 -51.02 20.78 27.47
C ASN A 79 -50.54 22.11 26.85
N LEU A 80 -49.25 22.42 26.92
CA LEU A 80 -48.66 23.61 26.29
C LEU A 80 -48.89 23.65 24.78
N VAL A 81 -48.65 22.54 24.08
CA VAL A 81 -48.90 22.39 22.64
C VAL A 81 -50.36 22.64 22.30
N SER A 82 -51.28 22.03 23.05
CA SER A 82 -52.73 22.24 22.89
C SER A 82 -53.14 23.70 23.12
N ARG A 83 -52.50 24.36 24.10
CA ARG A 83 -52.72 25.77 24.43
C ARG A 83 -52.24 26.70 23.30
N TRP A 84 -51.04 26.49 22.79
CA TRP A 84 -50.47 27.25 21.68
C TRP A 84 -51.27 27.11 20.37
N ILE A 85 -51.63 25.89 19.98
CA ILE A 85 -52.44 25.66 18.76
C ILE A 85 -53.78 26.40 18.87
N ARG A 86 -54.45 26.31 20.02
CA ARG A 86 -55.72 27.02 20.27
C ARG A 86 -55.54 28.54 20.16
N VAL A 87 -54.59 29.13 20.89
CA VAL A 87 -54.43 30.59 20.90
C VAL A 87 -53.96 31.13 19.54
N PHE A 88 -53.18 30.34 18.79
CA PHE A 88 -52.82 30.67 17.41
C PHE A 88 -54.02 30.60 16.47
N ASN A 89 -54.89 29.59 16.59
CA ASN A 89 -56.11 29.49 15.78
C ASN A 89 -57.06 30.68 16.04
N ASP A 90 -57.22 31.08 17.31
CA ASP A 90 -58.00 32.26 17.71
C ASP A 90 -57.39 33.55 17.12
N PHE A 91 -56.06 33.71 17.21
CA PHE A 91 -55.33 34.83 16.62
C PHE A 91 -55.45 34.86 15.08
N TRP A 92 -55.27 33.72 14.42
CA TRP A 92 -55.39 33.56 12.97
C TRP A 92 -56.78 33.99 12.48
N HIS A 93 -57.85 33.47 13.09
CA HIS A 93 -59.22 33.83 12.70
C HIS A 93 -59.59 35.28 13.04
N SER A 94 -58.94 35.90 14.03
CA SER A 94 -59.09 37.34 14.29
C SER A 94 -58.36 38.22 13.27
N THR A 95 -57.26 37.74 12.70
CA THR A 95 -56.40 38.45 11.74
C THR A 95 -56.87 38.26 10.30
N PHE A 96 -57.33 37.05 9.96
CA PHE A 96 -57.81 36.64 8.65
C PHE A 96 -59.26 36.12 8.76
N PRO A 97 -60.25 37.04 8.87
CA PRO A 97 -61.67 36.67 9.00
C PRO A 97 -62.30 36.19 7.68
N GLU A 98 -61.66 36.43 6.54
CA GLU A 98 -62.12 36.00 5.22
C GLU A 98 -61.67 34.57 4.90
N PRO A 99 -62.44 33.78 4.12
CA PRO A 99 -62.04 32.44 3.71
C PRO A 99 -60.75 32.46 2.88
N CYS A 100 -59.70 31.82 3.39
CA CYS A 100 -58.42 31.65 2.70
C CYS A 100 -58.24 30.21 2.20
N HIS A 101 -57.33 30.02 1.24
CA HIS A 101 -56.89 28.69 0.80
C HIS A 101 -55.87 28.04 1.75
N LEU A 102 -55.28 28.83 2.64
CA LEU A 102 -54.39 28.38 3.70
C LEU A 102 -55.11 28.50 5.05
N GLY A 103 -54.96 27.50 5.90
CA GLY A 103 -55.45 27.48 7.27
C GLY A 103 -54.36 27.85 8.28
N PRO A 104 -54.71 27.93 9.58
CA PRO A 104 -53.71 28.16 10.63
C PRO A 104 -52.68 27.02 10.71
N ASP A 105 -53.10 25.77 10.47
CA ASP A 105 -52.20 24.60 10.50
C ASP A 105 -51.08 24.68 9.45
N ASP A 106 -51.26 25.42 8.35
CA ASP A 106 -50.23 25.65 7.31
C ASP A 106 -49.11 26.61 7.78
N TYR A 107 -49.37 27.43 8.81
CA TYR A 107 -48.44 28.41 9.37
C TYR A 107 -47.87 27.99 10.72
N PHE A 108 -48.68 27.33 11.55
CA PHE A 108 -48.30 26.87 12.89
C PHE A 108 -49.08 25.61 13.26
N GLY A 109 -48.81 24.53 12.53
CA GLY A 109 -49.35 23.21 12.80
C GLY A 109 -48.75 22.52 14.04
N GLN A 110 -49.25 21.32 14.33
CA GLN A 110 -48.90 20.55 15.54
C GLN A 110 -47.40 20.23 15.65
N ASP A 111 -46.70 19.98 14.55
CA ASP A 111 -45.28 19.65 14.54
C ASP A 111 -44.42 20.84 15.02
N LEU A 112 -44.70 22.05 14.51
CA LEU A 112 -44.02 23.28 14.93
C LEU A 112 -44.30 23.63 16.39
N ALA A 113 -45.51 23.33 16.88
CA ALA A 113 -45.84 23.50 18.29
C ALA A 113 -45.04 22.52 19.18
N TRP A 114 -44.78 21.29 18.73
CA TRP A 114 -43.88 20.35 19.42
C TRP A 114 -42.40 20.75 19.33
N ASP A 115 -41.96 21.32 18.21
CA ASP A 115 -40.61 21.90 18.08
C ASP A 115 -40.40 23.04 19.11
N LEU A 116 -41.37 23.93 19.28
CA LEU A 116 -41.36 24.91 20.37
C LEU A 116 -41.35 24.24 21.75
N ALA A 117 -42.19 23.23 21.96
CA ALA A 117 -42.32 22.55 23.25
C ALA A 117 -41.02 21.83 23.67
N LYS A 118 -40.22 21.38 22.68
CA LYS A 118 -38.91 20.77 22.89
C LYS A 118 -37.84 21.77 23.31
N ASN A 119 -38.03 23.06 23.00
CA ASN A 119 -37.05 24.15 23.20
C ASN A 119 -37.53 25.21 24.22
N VAL A 120 -38.49 24.90 25.08
CA VAL A 120 -39.06 25.82 26.11
C VAL A 120 -38.04 26.47 27.05
N ASP A 121 -36.84 25.92 27.12
CA ASP A 121 -35.74 26.37 27.98
C ASP A 121 -34.86 27.47 27.36
N ILE A 122 -34.99 27.74 26.05
CA ILE A 122 -34.36 28.88 25.39
C ILE A 122 -35.30 30.07 25.18
N LEU A 123 -36.58 29.92 25.53
CA LEU A 123 -37.58 30.97 25.39
C LEU A 123 -37.52 31.95 26.57
N GLN A 124 -36.81 33.07 26.37
CA GLN A 124 -36.67 34.16 27.33
C GLN A 124 -37.43 35.41 26.88
N ASP A 125 -37.43 35.68 25.58
CA ASP A 125 -38.11 36.79 24.93
C ASP A 125 -38.96 36.29 23.73
N PRO A 126 -39.97 37.05 23.24
CA PRO A 126 -40.80 36.64 22.10
C PRO A 126 -40.00 36.35 20.82
N GLU A 127 -38.88 37.04 20.61
CA GLU A 127 -37.98 36.84 19.46
C GLU A 127 -37.31 35.44 19.44
N ASP A 128 -37.18 34.76 20.59
CA ASP A 128 -36.59 33.42 20.67
C ASP A 128 -37.46 32.37 19.95
N LEU A 129 -38.78 32.62 19.83
CA LEU A 129 -39.68 31.79 19.03
C LEU A 129 -39.24 31.74 17.56
N GLY A 130 -38.70 32.85 17.04
CA GLY A 130 -38.17 32.94 15.68
C GLY A 130 -36.93 32.07 15.44
N VAL A 131 -36.15 31.76 16.49
CA VAL A 131 -35.00 30.84 16.41
C VAL A 131 -35.47 29.42 16.12
N VAL A 132 -36.61 29.01 16.69
CA VAL A 132 -37.17 27.66 16.52
C VAL A 132 -38.00 27.54 15.25
N LEU A 133 -38.90 28.50 14.99
CA LEU A 133 -39.86 28.42 13.90
C LEU A 133 -39.23 28.64 12.52
N ALA A 134 -38.14 29.41 12.44
CA ALA A 134 -37.38 29.69 11.22
C ALA A 134 -38.19 30.17 9.99
N SER A 135 -39.43 30.62 10.21
CA SER A 135 -40.41 31.00 9.19
C SER A 135 -40.77 32.49 9.26
N GLU A 136 -41.44 32.99 8.21
CA GLU A 136 -42.03 34.33 8.22
C GLU A 136 -43.20 34.36 9.22
N ALA A 137 -43.07 35.16 10.28
CA ALA A 137 -44.08 35.28 11.32
C ALA A 137 -45.10 36.37 11.00
N ILE A 138 -46.37 36.11 11.31
CA ILE A 138 -47.44 37.11 11.22
C ILE A 138 -47.23 38.15 12.33
N SER A 139 -47.43 39.43 12.03
CA SER A 139 -47.31 40.51 13.01
C SER A 139 -48.17 40.26 14.25
N GLY A 140 -47.53 40.02 15.41
CA GLY A 140 -48.18 39.71 16.69
C GLY A 140 -48.18 38.23 17.08
N GLN A 141 -47.89 37.30 16.15
CA GLN A 141 -47.85 35.85 16.41
C GLN A 141 -46.95 35.49 17.59
N PHE A 142 -45.73 36.03 17.64
CA PHE A 142 -44.78 35.73 18.70
C PHE A 142 -45.26 36.23 20.06
N ALA A 143 -45.88 37.41 20.15
CA ALA A 143 -46.41 37.93 21.41
C ALA A 143 -47.51 37.01 21.96
N VAL A 144 -48.48 36.63 21.11
CA VAL A 144 -49.60 35.76 21.52
C VAL A 144 -49.14 34.38 21.97
N LEU A 145 -48.18 33.77 21.26
CA LEU A 145 -47.60 32.48 21.65
C LEU A 145 -46.76 32.59 22.93
N PHE A 146 -46.01 33.69 23.10
CA PHE A 146 -45.16 33.90 24.26
C PHE A 146 -45.96 34.21 25.53
N ASP A 147 -47.06 34.96 25.44
CA ASP A 147 -47.96 35.23 26.57
C ASP A 147 -48.58 33.91 27.12
N GLU A 148 -49.08 33.04 26.22
CA GLU A 148 -49.62 31.73 26.60
C GLU A 148 -48.53 30.79 27.19
N PHE A 149 -47.28 30.94 26.75
CA PHE A 149 -46.12 30.27 27.35
C PHE A 149 -45.79 30.80 28.75
N LEU A 150 -45.82 32.12 28.97
CA LEU A 150 -45.62 32.71 30.29
C LEU A 150 -46.70 32.27 31.27
N GLU A 151 -47.97 32.19 30.83
CA GLU A 151 -49.04 31.62 31.66
C GLU A 151 -48.79 30.15 32.04
N TRP A 152 -48.34 29.32 31.09
CA TRP A 152 -47.99 27.93 31.37
C TRP A 152 -46.76 27.79 32.29
N LYS A 153 -45.76 28.66 32.12
CA LYS A 153 -44.53 28.74 32.94
C LYS A 153 -44.79 29.13 34.41
N ASN A 154 -45.96 29.68 34.70
CA ASN A 154 -46.41 29.95 36.07
C ASN A 154 -47.12 28.74 36.74
N LEU A 155 -47.32 27.63 36.01
CA LEU A 155 -47.85 26.39 36.58
C LEU A 155 -46.74 25.61 37.31
N GLU A 156 -47.05 25.07 38.49
CA GLU A 156 -46.10 24.39 39.38
C GLU A 156 -45.29 23.27 38.69
N SER A 157 -45.92 22.52 37.78
CA SER A 157 -45.30 21.42 37.03
C SER A 157 -44.35 21.85 35.90
N SER A 158 -44.33 23.12 35.50
CA SER A 158 -43.52 23.60 34.36
C SER A 158 -42.03 23.72 34.67
N THR A 159 -41.68 24.04 35.93
CA THR A 159 -40.29 24.31 36.35
C THR A 159 -39.38 23.10 36.13
N ASP A 160 -39.82 21.91 36.54
CA ASP A 160 -39.07 20.66 36.37
C ASP A 160 -38.89 20.29 34.88
N ILE A 161 -39.84 20.66 34.04
CA ILE A 161 -39.83 20.37 32.60
C ILE A 161 -38.84 21.29 31.87
N ILE A 162 -38.83 22.58 32.21
CA ILE A 162 -37.85 23.54 31.69
C ILE A 162 -36.43 23.11 32.13
N ALA A 163 -36.25 22.72 33.39
CA ALA A 163 -34.98 22.18 33.88
C ALA A 163 -34.57 20.88 33.15
N LEU A 164 -35.52 19.99 32.84
CA LEU A 164 -35.26 18.77 32.09
C LEU A 164 -34.87 19.06 30.62
N ALA A 165 -35.48 20.06 29.98
CA ALA A 165 -35.10 20.52 28.65
C ALA A 165 -33.67 21.09 28.64
N ALA A 166 -33.32 21.95 29.61
CA ALA A 166 -31.96 22.49 29.77
C ALA A 166 -30.91 21.37 29.92
N ASN A 167 -31.17 20.42 30.83
CA ASN A 167 -30.30 19.26 31.04
C ASN A 167 -30.13 18.40 29.77
N ARG A 168 -31.12 18.32 28.88
CA ARG A 168 -31.01 17.62 27.59
C ARG A 168 -30.10 18.35 26.60
N ARG A 169 -30.08 19.70 26.59
CA ARG A 169 -29.16 20.47 25.73
C ARG A 169 -27.73 20.46 26.27
N ASP A 170 -27.56 20.52 27.58
CA ASP A 170 -26.23 20.44 28.24
C ASP A 170 -25.62 19.03 28.16
N THR A 171 -26.45 17.99 28.09
CA THR A 171 -25.98 16.62 27.84
C THR A 171 -25.34 16.56 26.45
N PRO A 172 -24.05 16.17 26.32
CA PRO A 172 -23.34 16.19 25.05
C PRO A 172 -23.83 15.09 24.09
N SER A 173 -24.97 15.36 23.45
CA SER A 173 -25.63 14.48 22.49
C SER A 173 -24.85 14.44 21.18
N ARG A 174 -23.82 13.58 21.12
CA ARG A 174 -23.07 13.11 19.94
C ARG A 174 -22.64 14.17 18.89
N GLY A 175 -22.41 15.40 19.35
CA GLY A 175 -22.02 16.53 18.51
C GLY A 175 -23.20 17.07 17.67
N PRO A 176 -23.11 18.32 17.20
CA PRO A 176 -24.15 18.85 16.32
C PRO A 176 -24.32 17.92 15.12
N PRO A 177 -25.57 17.65 14.65
CA PRO A 177 -25.76 17.02 13.35
C PRO A 177 -24.95 17.84 12.36
N LYS A 178 -23.98 17.20 11.69
CA LYS A 178 -22.94 17.90 10.92
C LYS A 178 -23.63 18.88 9.99
N LEU A 179 -23.53 20.18 10.33
CA LEU A 179 -24.21 21.27 9.63
C LEU A 179 -24.03 21.00 8.14
N VAL A 180 -25.15 20.78 7.42
CA VAL A 180 -25.14 20.21 6.07
C VAL A 180 -24.12 21.01 5.26
N GLN A 181 -22.97 20.39 5.02
CA GLN A 181 -21.89 21.11 4.37
C GLN A 181 -22.38 21.30 2.94
N SER A 182 -22.55 22.57 2.56
CA SER A 182 -22.99 22.95 1.21
C SER A 182 -22.29 22.06 0.20
N GLU A 183 -23.04 21.55 -0.79
CA GLU A 183 -22.58 20.45 -1.63
C GLU A 183 -21.23 20.77 -2.30
N ALA A 184 -21.03 22.05 -2.67
CA ALA A 184 -19.75 22.66 -3.04
C ALA A 184 -18.56 22.29 -2.11
N ARG A 185 -18.72 22.37 -0.78
CA ARG A 185 -17.68 22.02 0.21
C ARG A 185 -17.45 20.52 0.33
N VAL A 186 -18.43 19.69 -0.04
CA VAL A 186 -18.28 18.23 -0.14
C VAL A 186 -17.50 17.88 -1.41
N LEU A 187 -17.85 18.48 -2.55
CA LEU A 187 -17.16 18.34 -3.83
C LEU A 187 -15.70 18.79 -3.74
N GLN A 188 -15.42 19.97 -3.16
CA GLN A 188 -14.05 20.45 -2.95
C GLN A 188 -13.22 19.46 -2.12
N LYS A 189 -13.80 18.87 -1.07
CA LYS A 189 -13.13 17.83 -0.26
C LYS A 189 -12.86 16.54 -1.04
N LEU A 190 -13.71 16.19 -2.01
CA LEU A 190 -13.50 15.06 -2.90
C LEU A 190 -12.37 15.35 -3.90
N ARG A 191 -12.33 16.55 -4.52
CA ARG A 191 -11.20 17.02 -5.36
C ARG A 191 -9.88 16.95 -4.57
N ASP A 192 -9.85 17.53 -3.38
CA ASP A 192 -8.72 17.48 -2.43
C ASP A 192 -8.26 16.05 -2.09
N ALA A 193 -9.21 15.14 -1.85
CA ALA A 193 -8.93 13.76 -1.49
C ALA A 193 -8.41 12.95 -2.69
N GLN A 194 -8.94 13.18 -3.89
CA GLN A 194 -8.45 12.57 -5.12
C GLN A 194 -7.03 13.04 -5.43
N ALA A 195 -6.76 14.35 -5.39
CA ALA A 195 -5.42 14.91 -5.61
C ALA A 195 -4.38 14.28 -4.67
N LYS A 196 -4.70 14.19 -3.36
CA LYS A 196 -3.85 13.54 -2.35
C LYS A 196 -3.72 12.02 -2.58
N ALA A 197 -4.71 11.35 -3.19
CA ALA A 197 -4.63 9.94 -3.55
C ALA A 197 -3.70 9.71 -4.76
N PHE A 198 -3.81 10.54 -5.81
CA PHE A 198 -2.93 10.51 -6.98
C PHE A 198 -1.46 10.79 -6.61
N GLU A 199 -1.19 11.80 -5.77
CA GLU A 199 0.15 12.10 -5.29
C GLU A 199 0.76 10.90 -4.53
N ARG A 200 -0.01 10.30 -3.62
CA ARG A 200 0.41 9.09 -2.89
C ARG A 200 0.68 7.90 -3.81
N ALA A 201 -0.13 7.71 -4.85
CA ALA A 201 0.08 6.66 -5.84
C ALA A 201 1.39 6.85 -6.61
N ALA A 202 1.66 8.08 -7.09
CA ALA A 202 2.90 8.41 -7.80
C ALA A 202 4.15 8.20 -6.92
N VAL A 203 4.10 8.58 -5.63
CA VAL A 203 5.20 8.35 -4.67
C VAL A 203 5.42 6.85 -4.44
N LEU A 204 4.36 6.05 -4.33
CA LEU A 204 4.47 4.58 -4.18
C LEU A 204 5.05 3.92 -5.43
N GLU A 205 4.63 4.34 -6.63
CA GLU A 205 5.16 3.80 -7.88
C GLU A 205 6.66 4.08 -8.03
N LYS A 206 7.09 5.32 -7.76
CA LYS A 206 8.51 5.70 -7.77
C LYS A 206 9.34 4.82 -6.83
N LYS A 207 8.84 4.60 -5.60
CA LYS A 207 9.51 3.77 -4.60
C LYS A 207 9.63 2.30 -5.01
N GLU A 208 8.63 1.73 -5.70
CA GLU A 208 8.71 0.36 -6.20
C GLU A 208 9.66 0.26 -7.41
N ARG A 209 9.71 1.26 -8.30
CA ARG A 209 10.70 1.34 -9.39
C ARG A 209 12.14 1.35 -8.84
N GLU A 210 12.44 2.23 -7.87
CA GLU A 210 13.76 2.32 -7.21
C GLU A 210 14.16 0.99 -6.55
N LYS A 211 13.23 0.32 -5.88
CA LYS A 211 13.44 -0.98 -5.24
C LYS A 211 13.69 -2.11 -6.25
N GLN A 212 12.98 -2.11 -7.38
CA GLN A 212 13.24 -3.07 -8.46
C GLN A 212 14.59 -2.85 -9.11
N GLU A 213 15.00 -1.60 -9.33
CA GLU A 213 16.32 -1.28 -9.89
C GLU A 213 17.45 -1.69 -8.93
N ALA A 214 17.34 -1.36 -7.64
CA ALA A 214 18.29 -1.81 -6.62
C ALA A 214 18.38 -3.34 -6.52
N ALA A 215 17.27 -4.07 -6.74
CA ALA A 215 17.28 -5.52 -6.80
C ALA A 215 18.02 -6.06 -8.04
N ARG A 216 17.83 -5.44 -9.22
CA ARG A 216 18.55 -5.79 -10.47
C ARG A 216 20.05 -5.54 -10.34
N GLN A 217 20.45 -4.37 -9.81
CA GLN A 217 21.87 -4.04 -9.57
C GLN A 217 22.52 -5.04 -8.60
N ARG A 218 21.83 -5.43 -7.51
CA ARG A 218 22.31 -6.45 -6.57
C ARG A 218 22.41 -7.85 -7.18
N ALA A 219 21.54 -8.20 -8.13
CA ALA A 219 21.63 -9.46 -8.85
C ALA A 219 22.85 -9.48 -9.79
N ALA A 220 23.02 -8.42 -10.60
CA ALA A 220 24.15 -8.28 -11.52
C ALA A 220 25.52 -8.30 -10.79
N LEU A 221 25.64 -7.63 -9.63
CA LEU A 221 26.86 -7.69 -8.81
C LEU A 221 27.17 -9.09 -8.28
N LYS A 222 26.15 -9.88 -7.87
CA LYS A 222 26.34 -11.27 -7.44
C LYS A 222 26.77 -12.17 -8.60
N GLU A 223 26.21 -11.96 -9.78
CA GLU A 223 26.57 -12.69 -10.99
C GLU A 223 28.02 -12.41 -11.40
N ALA A 224 28.41 -11.13 -11.48
CA ALA A 224 29.78 -10.72 -11.77
C ALA A 224 30.80 -11.34 -10.80
N LEU A 225 30.55 -11.28 -9.48
CA LEU A 225 31.40 -11.91 -8.46
C LEU A 225 31.46 -13.45 -8.58
N SER A 226 30.40 -14.09 -9.11
CA SER A 226 30.40 -15.53 -9.35
C SER A 226 31.25 -15.92 -10.56
N ILE A 227 31.20 -15.12 -11.62
CA ILE A 227 32.01 -15.27 -12.84
C ILE A 227 33.49 -15.05 -12.51
N GLU A 228 33.82 -13.99 -11.76
CA GLU A 228 35.19 -13.70 -11.32
C GLU A 228 35.77 -14.87 -10.48
N ARG A 229 35.00 -15.38 -9.51
CA ARG A 229 35.41 -16.56 -8.72
C ARG A 229 35.57 -17.82 -9.56
N ALA A 230 34.77 -18.00 -10.60
CA ALA A 230 34.93 -19.12 -11.53
C ALA A 230 36.22 -18.98 -12.37
N GLN A 231 36.52 -17.77 -12.87
CA GLN A 231 37.76 -17.47 -13.59
C GLN A 231 39.00 -17.67 -12.70
N GLN A 232 39.00 -17.17 -11.47
CA GLN A 232 40.09 -17.38 -10.51
C GLN A 232 40.33 -18.88 -10.23
N ARG A 233 39.27 -19.68 -10.09
CA ARG A 233 39.37 -21.14 -9.92
C ARG A 233 39.92 -21.84 -11.17
N ALA A 234 39.51 -21.42 -12.36
CA ALA A 234 40.01 -21.96 -13.62
C ALA A 234 41.51 -21.64 -13.81
N ALA A 235 41.92 -20.40 -13.55
CA ALA A 235 43.32 -19.98 -13.58
C ALA A 235 44.19 -20.76 -12.57
N ALA A 236 43.73 -20.89 -11.31
CA ALA A 236 44.44 -21.67 -10.30
C ALA A 236 44.55 -23.17 -10.63
N LYS A 237 43.55 -23.73 -11.33
CA LYS A 237 43.61 -25.12 -11.83
C LYS A 237 44.64 -25.25 -12.96
N ALA A 238 44.61 -24.36 -13.96
CA ALA A 238 45.57 -24.35 -15.05
C ALA A 238 47.01 -24.17 -14.56
N GLN A 239 47.24 -23.32 -13.57
CA GLN A 239 48.56 -23.16 -12.94
C GLN A 239 49.05 -24.45 -12.29
N ARG A 240 48.21 -25.16 -11.53
CA ARG A 240 48.56 -26.48 -10.95
C ARG A 240 48.87 -27.53 -12.00
N GLU A 241 48.12 -27.54 -13.10
CA GLU A 241 48.37 -28.46 -14.23
C GLU A 241 49.72 -28.16 -14.88
N ASN A 242 50.04 -26.88 -15.14
CA ASN A 242 51.35 -26.45 -15.62
C ASN A 242 52.49 -26.79 -14.65
N ASP A 243 52.33 -26.55 -13.35
CA ASP A 243 53.32 -26.88 -12.31
C ASP A 243 53.60 -28.39 -12.25
N THR A 244 52.56 -29.22 -12.38
CA THR A 244 52.73 -30.69 -12.41
C THR A 244 53.32 -31.20 -13.72
N ALA A 245 53.06 -30.54 -14.85
CA ALA A 245 53.71 -30.82 -16.12
C ALA A 245 55.21 -30.48 -16.05
N ALA A 246 55.55 -29.28 -15.56
CA ALA A 246 56.93 -28.84 -15.37
C ALA A 246 57.72 -29.77 -14.43
N LYS A 247 57.11 -30.21 -13.31
CA LYS A 247 57.74 -31.19 -12.40
C LYS A 247 57.94 -32.57 -13.05
N LYS A 248 57.01 -33.04 -13.87
CA LYS A 248 57.17 -34.30 -14.63
C LYS A 248 58.31 -34.20 -15.65
N GLU A 249 58.42 -33.06 -16.32
CA GLU A 249 59.46 -32.81 -17.32
C GLU A 249 60.85 -32.70 -16.68
N LEU A 250 60.97 -31.97 -15.56
CA LEU A 250 62.20 -31.94 -14.77
C LEU A 250 62.64 -33.35 -14.33
N ALA A 251 61.70 -34.13 -13.78
CA ALA A 251 61.97 -35.52 -13.37
C ALA A 251 62.28 -36.46 -14.55
N ARG A 252 61.86 -36.13 -15.78
CA ARG A 252 62.27 -36.86 -17.00
C ARG A 252 63.72 -36.56 -17.34
N LEU A 253 64.09 -35.28 -17.37
CA LEU A 253 65.46 -34.83 -17.64
C LEU A 253 66.46 -35.37 -16.59
N GLU A 254 66.09 -35.38 -15.30
CA GLU A 254 66.91 -36.00 -14.24
C GLU A 254 67.12 -37.51 -14.47
N ARG A 255 66.08 -38.25 -14.85
CA ARG A 255 66.18 -39.69 -15.15
C ARG A 255 67.04 -39.96 -16.39
N GLU A 256 66.94 -39.12 -17.41
CA GLU A 256 67.76 -39.21 -18.62
C GLU A 256 69.24 -38.89 -18.31
N ALA A 257 69.52 -37.87 -17.49
CA ALA A 257 70.87 -37.56 -17.01
C ALA A 257 71.47 -38.69 -16.17
N VAL A 258 70.73 -39.26 -15.22
CA VAL A 258 71.17 -40.43 -14.43
C VAL A 258 71.39 -41.66 -15.31
N ALA A 259 70.56 -41.87 -16.34
CA ALA A 259 70.75 -42.96 -17.29
C ALA A 259 71.98 -42.75 -18.19
N ALA A 260 72.28 -41.51 -18.60
CA ALA A 260 73.48 -41.16 -19.35
C ALA A 260 74.74 -41.40 -18.49
N ALA A 261 74.79 -40.88 -17.26
CA ALA A 261 75.90 -41.09 -16.33
C ALA A 261 76.15 -42.59 -16.04
N LYS A 262 75.09 -43.41 -15.92
CA LYS A 262 75.22 -44.87 -15.78
C LYS A 262 75.78 -45.54 -17.03
N ARG A 263 75.45 -45.06 -18.24
CA ARG A 263 76.03 -45.58 -19.49
C ARG A 263 77.50 -45.23 -19.61
N GLU A 264 77.88 -44.02 -19.23
CA GLU A 264 79.27 -43.54 -19.20
C GLU A 264 80.11 -44.35 -18.21
N HIS A 265 79.62 -44.54 -16.97
CA HIS A 265 80.28 -45.41 -15.99
C HIS A 265 80.44 -46.86 -16.51
N ALA A 266 79.39 -47.44 -17.08
CA ALA A 266 79.45 -48.79 -17.65
C ALA A 266 80.36 -48.89 -18.88
N GLN A 267 80.57 -47.80 -19.62
CA GLN A 267 81.56 -47.74 -20.70
C GLN A 267 82.98 -47.69 -20.14
N LEU A 268 83.25 -46.85 -19.14
CA LEU A 268 84.53 -46.79 -18.45
C LEU A 268 84.89 -48.14 -17.80
N GLU A 269 83.94 -48.84 -17.18
CA GLU A 269 84.14 -50.20 -16.67
C GLU A 269 84.45 -51.22 -17.77
N ARG A 270 83.82 -51.11 -18.95
CA ARG A 270 84.13 -51.97 -20.10
C ARG A 270 85.51 -51.68 -20.66
N GLU A 271 85.90 -50.42 -20.74
CA GLU A 271 87.23 -50.00 -21.20
C GLU A 271 88.31 -50.48 -20.21
N ALA A 272 88.11 -50.29 -18.90
CA ALA A 272 88.98 -50.81 -17.85
C ALA A 272 89.09 -52.34 -17.86
N ASN A 273 87.98 -53.07 -17.98
CA ASN A 273 87.99 -54.53 -18.11
C ASN A 273 88.63 -55.01 -19.42
N SER A 274 88.51 -54.24 -20.50
CA SER A 274 89.20 -54.55 -21.77
C SER A 274 90.72 -54.30 -21.66
N ALA A 275 91.15 -53.28 -20.93
CA ALA A 275 92.56 -53.02 -20.63
C ALA A 275 93.13 -54.12 -19.72
N ALA A 276 92.41 -54.53 -18.68
CA ALA A 276 92.77 -55.67 -17.83
C ALA A 276 92.88 -56.98 -18.62
N LYS A 277 91.94 -57.26 -19.55
CA LYS A 277 92.05 -58.40 -20.48
C LYS A 277 93.20 -58.29 -21.46
N ARG A 278 93.57 -57.09 -21.94
CA ARG A 278 94.78 -56.90 -22.76
C ARG A 278 96.07 -57.13 -21.94
N GLY A 279 96.06 -56.78 -20.65
CA GLY A 279 97.13 -57.12 -19.71
C GLY A 279 97.27 -58.63 -19.50
N GLN A 280 96.17 -59.32 -19.15
CA GLN A 280 96.16 -60.78 -19.00
C GLN A 280 96.49 -61.52 -20.29
N ALA A 281 95.99 -61.07 -21.45
CA ALA A 281 96.29 -61.67 -22.75
C ALA A 281 97.76 -61.50 -23.20
N ARG A 282 98.51 -60.57 -22.58
CA ARG A 282 99.96 -60.44 -22.78
C ARG A 282 100.72 -61.45 -21.92
N LEU A 283 100.28 -61.67 -20.69
CA LEU A 283 100.85 -62.68 -19.77
C LEU A 283 100.51 -64.12 -20.17
N THR A 284 99.32 -64.39 -20.70
CA THR A 284 98.96 -65.74 -21.19
C THR A 284 99.58 -66.08 -22.55
N LYS A 285 100.09 -65.09 -23.30
CA LYS A 285 100.87 -65.34 -24.52
C LYS A 285 102.31 -65.81 -24.27
N GLU A 286 102.84 -65.66 -23.05
CA GLU A 286 104.13 -66.24 -22.64
C GLU A 286 103.98 -67.56 -21.87
N ALA A 287 102.77 -67.93 -21.45
CA ALA A 287 102.49 -69.18 -20.73
C ALA A 287 101.81 -70.29 -21.56
N ALA A 288 101.36 -69.99 -22.79
CA ALA A 288 100.58 -70.91 -23.64
C ALA A 288 101.42 -71.60 -24.74
N ALA A 289 102.58 -72.15 -24.37
CA ALA A 289 103.41 -73.01 -25.23
C ALA A 289 103.37 -74.50 -24.81
N THR A 290 102.50 -74.88 -23.87
CA THR A 290 102.46 -76.22 -23.28
C THR A 290 101.02 -76.67 -23.01
N ALA A 291 100.74 -77.96 -23.24
CA ALA A 291 99.50 -78.71 -23.01
C ALA A 291 98.37 -78.56 -24.06
N GLN A 292 98.05 -79.71 -24.68
CA GLN A 292 96.95 -79.98 -25.62
C GLN A 292 95.80 -80.75 -24.91
N ASN A 293 94.75 -81.12 -25.66
CA ASN A 293 93.61 -82.00 -25.31
C ASN A 293 92.61 -81.44 -24.25
N GLU A 294 91.28 -81.65 -24.32
CA GLU A 294 90.45 -82.53 -25.19
C GLU A 294 88.99 -81.98 -25.36
N VAL A 295 88.49 -82.00 -26.62
CA VAL A 295 87.20 -82.59 -27.10
C VAL A 295 85.83 -82.31 -26.41
N ALA A 296 84.98 -81.50 -27.09
CA ALA A 296 83.56 -81.72 -27.52
C ALA A 296 82.42 -82.01 -26.47
N GLN A 297 81.09 -81.92 -26.70
CA GLN A 297 80.18 -81.61 -27.85
C GLN A 297 78.75 -81.33 -27.25
N THR A 298 77.90 -80.41 -27.73
CA THR A 298 76.72 -80.64 -28.62
C THR A 298 75.78 -79.38 -28.70
N SER A 299 74.75 -79.41 -29.57
CA SER A 299 73.88 -78.30 -30.06
C SER A 299 72.37 -78.69 -29.90
N PRO A 300 71.31 -78.06 -30.49
CA PRO A 300 71.07 -76.69 -31.04
C PRO A 300 69.62 -76.08 -30.80
N ARG A 301 69.36 -74.91 -31.43
CA ARG A 301 68.08 -74.41 -32.07
C ARG A 301 67.01 -73.55 -31.31
N SER A 302 66.52 -72.57 -32.08
CA SER A 302 65.50 -71.50 -31.85
C SER A 302 64.05 -71.97 -32.25
N PRO A 303 63.01 -71.12 -32.55
CA PRO A 303 62.76 -69.66 -32.41
C PRO A 303 61.31 -69.27 -31.91
N VAL A 304 60.84 -68.03 -32.21
CA VAL A 304 59.42 -67.54 -32.39
C VAL A 304 58.86 -66.53 -31.35
N VAL A 305 57.94 -65.65 -31.81
CA VAL A 305 57.51 -64.34 -31.26
C VAL A 305 55.98 -64.15 -31.47
N PRO A 306 55.19 -63.66 -30.49
CA PRO A 306 54.37 -62.44 -30.70
C PRO A 306 54.03 -61.57 -29.45
N LEU A 307 53.35 -60.44 -29.70
CA LEU A 307 52.49 -59.63 -28.80
C LEU A 307 51.07 -60.26 -28.66
N PRO A 308 50.03 -59.73 -27.94
CA PRO A 308 49.80 -58.37 -27.40
C PRO A 308 49.17 -58.26 -25.96
N ALA A 309 48.62 -57.08 -25.63
CA ALA A 309 47.97 -56.62 -24.38
C ALA A 309 46.49 -57.09 -24.21
N PRO A 310 45.65 -56.59 -23.26
CA PRO A 310 45.89 -55.76 -22.06
C PRO A 310 45.36 -56.39 -20.74
N ARG A 311 45.45 -55.68 -19.59
CA ARG A 311 44.73 -56.04 -18.36
C ARG A 311 43.73 -54.97 -17.94
N ASP A 312 42.52 -55.42 -17.65
CA ASP A 312 41.38 -54.60 -17.27
C ASP A 312 41.39 -54.22 -15.78
N THR A 313 40.56 -53.24 -15.45
CA THR A 313 40.52 -52.53 -14.17
C THR A 313 39.72 -53.23 -13.07
N THR A 314 40.20 -53.14 -11.82
CA THR A 314 39.46 -53.34 -10.55
C THR A 314 40.42 -53.03 -9.38
N PRO A 315 39.98 -52.83 -8.11
CA PRO A 315 38.60 -52.76 -7.57
C PRO A 315 38.38 -51.59 -6.55
N LYS A 316 37.29 -51.71 -5.75
CA LYS A 316 37.07 -51.21 -4.36
C LYS A 316 36.34 -49.87 -4.12
N ARG A 317 35.03 -50.03 -3.87
CA ARG A 317 34.24 -49.43 -2.75
C ARG A 317 35.02 -49.47 -1.41
N PRO A 318 34.73 -48.60 -0.41
CA PRO A 318 33.53 -48.66 0.47
C PRO A 318 32.67 -47.36 0.40
N ARG A 319 31.34 -47.33 0.70
CA ARG A 319 30.63 -47.52 1.99
C ARG A 319 31.08 -46.54 3.09
N ASP A 320 30.24 -45.96 3.95
CA ASP A 320 28.77 -45.94 4.11
C ASP A 320 28.41 -44.74 5.04
N HIS A 321 27.12 -44.40 5.17
CA HIS A 321 26.51 -43.72 6.35
C HIS A 321 26.93 -42.24 6.64
N CYS A 322 26.12 -41.37 7.29
CA CYS A 322 24.70 -41.42 7.67
C CYS A 322 24.15 -40.01 8.07
N TYR A 323 22.83 -39.97 8.28
CA TYR A 323 22.09 -39.13 9.25
C TYR A 323 21.67 -37.66 8.94
N GLU A 324 20.35 -37.46 9.07
CA GLU A 324 19.60 -36.37 9.75
C GLU A 324 19.96 -34.89 9.46
N ASN A 325 19.03 -34.04 9.02
CA ASN A 325 17.81 -33.70 9.77
C ASN A 325 16.73 -33.01 8.90
N THR A 326 15.46 -33.18 9.27
CA THR A 326 14.36 -32.26 8.94
C THR A 326 14.35 -31.07 9.92
N PRO A 327 13.79 -29.91 9.51
CA PRO A 327 12.39 -29.61 9.82
C PRO A 327 11.62 -29.16 8.57
N SER A 328 10.39 -29.61 8.36
CA SER A 328 9.20 -28.98 8.94
C SER A 328 9.20 -27.45 8.83
N ASN A 329 8.68 -26.92 7.72
CA ASN A 329 7.83 -25.74 7.83
C ASN A 329 6.64 -25.80 6.87
N LYS A 330 5.44 -25.88 7.45
CA LYS A 330 4.18 -25.84 6.73
C LYS A 330 3.92 -24.41 6.27
N ARG A 331 3.93 -24.15 4.97
CA ARG A 331 3.19 -23.00 4.42
C ARG A 331 1.98 -23.52 3.69
N ALA A 332 0.85 -23.49 4.39
CA ALA A 332 -0.44 -23.55 3.74
C ALA A 332 -0.58 -22.31 2.86
N THR A 333 -0.54 -22.51 1.54
CA THR A 333 -1.07 -21.52 0.60
C THR A 333 -2.58 -21.48 0.79
N GLN A 334 -3.04 -20.59 1.68
CA GLN A 334 -4.41 -20.11 1.64
C GLN A 334 -4.62 -19.41 0.30
N VAL A 335 -5.23 -20.11 -0.64
CA VAL A 335 -5.85 -19.50 -1.81
C VAL A 335 -7.08 -18.76 -1.27
N PHE A 336 -6.93 -17.45 -1.06
CA PHE A 336 -8.07 -16.58 -0.77
C PHE A 336 -9.02 -16.58 -1.98
N PRO A 337 -10.30 -16.96 -1.83
CA PRO A 337 -11.25 -16.91 -2.94
C PRO A 337 -11.59 -15.44 -3.25
N TRP A 338 -11.00 -14.92 -4.32
CA TRP A 338 -11.28 -13.58 -4.85
C TRP A 338 -12.77 -13.34 -5.17
N CYS A 339 -13.56 -14.42 -5.32
CA CYS A 339 -14.99 -14.37 -5.61
C CYS A 339 -15.85 -13.79 -4.47
N ASP A 340 -15.42 -13.87 -3.20
CA ASP A 340 -16.26 -13.41 -2.08
C ASP A 340 -16.06 -11.93 -1.74
N PHE A 341 -14.90 -11.35 -2.08
CA PHE A 341 -14.67 -9.90 -1.95
C PHE A 341 -15.56 -9.08 -2.90
N ILE A 342 -15.80 -9.60 -4.12
CA ILE A 342 -16.67 -8.96 -5.12
C ILE A 342 -18.15 -8.99 -4.68
N LYS A 343 -18.59 -10.00 -3.92
CA LYS A 343 -19.95 -10.05 -3.35
C LYS A 343 -20.15 -9.01 -2.24
N ALA A 344 -19.15 -8.79 -1.39
CA ALA A 344 -19.22 -7.77 -0.35
C ALA A 344 -19.35 -6.35 -0.92
N VAL A 345 -18.61 -6.03 -1.98
CA VAL A 345 -18.69 -4.72 -2.64
C VAL A 345 -20.04 -4.53 -3.36
N LYS A 346 -20.60 -5.58 -3.97
CA LYS A 346 -21.93 -5.51 -4.62
C LYS A 346 -23.11 -5.30 -3.66
N LEU A 347 -23.00 -5.71 -2.40
CA LEU A 347 -24.05 -5.47 -1.39
C LEU A 347 -24.01 -4.05 -0.82
N PHE A 348 -22.85 -3.38 -0.84
CA PHE A 348 -22.73 -2.00 -0.36
C PHE A 348 -23.25 -0.96 -1.38
N ALA A 349 -23.35 -1.33 -2.67
CA ALA A 349 -23.86 -0.49 -3.76
C ALA A 349 -25.38 -0.65 -4.02
N ILE A 350 -26.12 -1.26 -3.08
CA ILE A 350 -27.59 -1.44 -3.14
C ILE A 350 -28.26 -0.84 -1.88
N SER A 351 -27.53 -0.04 -1.09
CA SER A 351 -28.04 0.67 0.09
C SER A 351 -27.47 2.09 0.23
N LEU A 352 -27.10 2.65 -0.93
CA LEU A 352 -26.90 4.05 -1.26
C LEU A 352 -27.65 4.28 -2.58
#